data_AF-A0A3A2Z043-F1
#
_entry.id   AF-A0A3A2Z043-F1
#
_cell.length_a   1.000
_cell.length_b   1.000
_cell.length_c   1.000
_cell.angle_alpha   90.00
_cell.angle_beta   90.00
_cell.angle_gamma   90.00
#
_symmetry.space_group_name_H-M   'P 1'
#
loop_
_entity.id
_entity.type
_entity.pdbx_description
1 polymer ?
#
loop_
_entity_poly.entity_id
_entity_poly.type
_entity_poly.pdbx_seq_one_letter_code
_entity_poly.pdbx_strand_id
1 'polypeptide(L)'
;MPDCVILSDSLNHASMIQGIRHSGAKKMVFKHNDMADLEAKLASLPLHVPKIIAFESVYSMCGSIAPIEKMCDLAEKYGAITFLDE
;
A
#
# COMPACT_ATOMS: atom_id res chain seq x y z
N MET A 1 11.54 -11.33 2.11
CA MET A 1 11.81 -10.40 0.98
C MET A 1 12.78 -9.33 1.46
N PRO A 2 14.10 -9.50 1.23
CA PRO A 2 15.06 -8.43 1.51
C PRO A 2 14.70 -7.17 0.70
N ASP A 3 14.97 -6.00 1.27
CA ASP A 3 14.76 -4.67 0.65
C ASP A 3 13.33 -4.33 0.21
N CYS A 4 12.32 -5.03 0.76
CA CYS A 4 10.92 -4.77 0.45
C CYS A 4 10.52 -3.34 0.85
N VAL A 5 9.72 -2.70 0.00
CA VAL A 5 9.09 -1.41 0.28
C VAL A 5 7.59 -1.60 0.47
N ILE A 6 7.07 -1.14 1.60
CA ILE A 6 5.63 -1.18 1.91
C ILE A 6 5.02 0.18 1.60
N LEU A 7 4.06 0.20 0.68
CA LEU A 7 3.22 1.34 0.36
C LEU A 7 1.95 1.24 1.20
N SER A 8 1.80 2.11 2.21
CA SER A 8 0.68 2.10 3.15
C SER A 8 -0.28 3.24 2.83
N ASP A 9 -1.59 2.97 2.79
CA ASP A 9 -2.59 4.03 2.79
C ASP A 9 -2.44 4.88 4.06
N SER A 10 -2.61 6.20 3.93
CA SER A 10 -2.48 7.16 5.03
C SER A 10 -3.49 6.99 6.16
N LEU A 11 -4.62 6.31 5.91
CA LEU A 11 -5.66 6.05 6.91
C LEU A 11 -5.71 4.59 7.38
N ASN A 12 -4.68 3.79 7.08
CA ASN A 12 -4.61 2.40 7.58
C ASN A 12 -4.72 2.33 9.10
N HIS A 13 -5.36 1.26 9.57
CA HIS A 13 -5.62 0.99 10.96
C HIS A 13 -4.30 0.92 11.76
N ALA A 14 -4.39 1.28 13.05
CA ALA A 14 -3.23 1.36 13.91
C ALA A 14 -2.45 0.04 13.99
N SER A 15 -3.15 -1.10 13.92
CA SER A 15 -2.53 -2.43 13.89
C SER A 15 -1.58 -2.59 12.70
N MET A 16 -2.01 -2.23 11.49
CA MET A 16 -1.20 -2.28 10.28
C MET A 16 0.00 -1.33 10.39
N ILE A 17 -0.22 -0.10 10.85
CA ILE A 17 0.85 0.88 11.05
C ILE A 17 1.91 0.34 12.01
N GLN A 18 1.50 -0.28 13.12
CA GLN A 18 2.42 -0.88 14.06
C GLN A 18 3.16 -2.07 13.43
N GLY A 19 2.46 -2.97 12.74
CA GLY A 19 3.09 -4.11 12.05
C GLY A 19 4.17 -3.66 11.05
N ILE A 20 3.86 -2.65 10.22
CA ILE A 20 4.81 -2.07 9.27
C ILE A 20 6.01 -1.45 9.99
N ARG A 21 5.80 -0.73 11.10
CA ARG A 21 6.90 -0.14 11.87
C ARG A 21 7.81 -1.21 12.48
N HIS A 22 7.24 -2.25 13.07
CA HIS A 22 8.00 -3.34 13.68
C HIS A 22 8.75 -4.20 12.65
N SER A 23 8.27 -4.26 11.41
CA SER A 23 8.94 -5.00 10.34
C SER A 23 10.34 -4.46 9.99
N GLY A 24 10.61 -3.18 10.27
CA GLY A 24 11.84 -2.50 9.86
C GLY A 24 11.96 -2.26 8.34
N ALA A 25 10.95 -2.65 7.55
CA ALA A 25 10.93 -2.43 6.11
C ALA A 25 10.88 -0.94 5.76
N LYS A 26 11.41 -0.59 4.59
CA LYS A 26 11.21 0.75 4.02
C LYS A 26 9.72 0.94 3.78
N LYS A 27 9.20 2.12 4.09
CA LYS A 27 7.79 2.44 3.86
C LYS A 27 7.61 3.76 3.13
N MET A 28 6.57 3.83 2.30
CA MET A 28 6.06 5.04 1.69
C MET A 28 4.58 5.14 2.01
N VAL A 29 4.10 6.31 2.41
CA VAL A 29 2.67 6.52 2.73
C VAL A 29 2.01 7.25 1.57
N PHE A 30 1.00 6.66 0.96
CA PHE A 30 0.21 7.33 -0.08
C PHE A 30 -1.07 7.93 0.50
N LYS A 31 -1.55 9.00 -0.13
CA LYS A 31 -2.78 9.70 0.28
C LYS A 31 -3.97 8.75 0.15
N HIS A 32 -4.89 8.88 1.09
CA HIS A 32 -6.04 7.99 1.19
C HIS A 32 -6.81 7.88 -0.12
N ASN A 33 -6.95 6.65 -0.63
CA ASN A 33 -7.64 6.34 -1.90
C ASN A 33 -7.13 7.09 -3.15
N ASP A 34 -5.93 7.68 -3.10
CA ASP A 34 -5.35 8.44 -4.22
C ASP A 34 -4.47 7.53 -5.09
N MET A 35 -5.05 7.05 -6.20
CA MET A 35 -4.35 6.14 -7.11
C MET A 35 -3.21 6.81 -7.87
N ALA A 36 -3.29 8.12 -8.10
CA ALA A 36 -2.23 8.86 -8.78
C ALA A 36 -1.00 8.99 -7.88
N ASP A 37 -1.22 9.28 -6.59
CA ASP A 37 -0.14 9.33 -5.61
C ASP A 37 0.46 7.94 -5.33
N LEU A 38 -0.38 6.89 -5.29
CA LEU A 38 0.09 5.50 -5.22
C LEU A 38 0.96 5.15 -6.44
N GLU A 39 0.48 5.42 -7.66
CA GLU A 39 1.21 5.15 -8.90
C GLU A 39 2.53 5.91 -8.97
N ALA A 40 2.54 7.20 -8.60
CA ALA A 40 3.76 8.00 -8.56
C ALA A 40 4.82 7.39 -7.63
N LYS A 41 4.41 6.87 -6.48
CA LYS A 41 5.30 6.19 -5.53
C LYS A 41 5.78 4.84 -6.06
N LEU A 42 4.90 4.03 -6.65
CA LEU A 42 5.27 2.77 -7.28
C LEU A 42 6.29 2.99 -8.41
N ALA A 43 6.06 4.00 -9.26
CA ALA A 43 6.92 4.36 -10.38
C ALA A 43 8.30 4.91 -9.93
N SER A 44 8.39 5.46 -8.72
CA SER A 44 9.66 5.93 -8.17
C SER A 44 10.60 4.80 -7.71
N LEU A 45 10.09 3.57 -7.60
CA LEU A 45 10.84 2.40 -7.14
C LEU A 45 11.34 1.58 -8.35
N PRO A 46 12.58 1.05 -8.32
CA PRO A 46 13.05 0.14 -9.35
C PRO A 46 12.15 -1.10 -9.47
N LEU A 47 11.93 -1.60 -10.69
CA LEU A 47 11.04 -2.74 -10.94
C LEU A 47 11.42 -4.01 -10.15
N HIS A 48 12.72 -4.27 -9.98
CA HIS A 48 13.22 -5.45 -9.26
C HIS A 48 13.05 -5.37 -7.73
N VAL A 49 12.74 -4.19 -7.18
CA VAL A 49 12.51 -4.06 -5.73
C VAL A 49 11.17 -4.71 -5.39
N PRO A 50 11.11 -5.59 -4.37
CA PRO A 50 9.85 -6.16 -3.91
C PRO A 50 8.96 -5.09 -3.28
N LYS A 51 7.67 -5.07 -3.62
CA LYS A 51 6.71 -4.04 -3.19
C LYS A 51 5.48 -4.69 -2.58
N ILE A 52 4.94 -4.07 -1.54
CA ILE A 52 3.65 -4.45 -0.94
C ILE A 52 2.77 -3.20 -0.89
N ILE A 53 1.54 -3.28 -1.38
CA ILE A 53 0.50 -2.25 -1.23
C ILE A 53 -0.42 -2.69 -0.11
N ALA A 54 -0.41 -1.98 1.02
CA ALA A 54 -1.18 -2.31 2.21
C ALA A 54 -2.34 -1.31 2.39
N PHE A 55 -3.58 -1.82 2.44
CA PHE A 55 -4.80 -1.01 2.51
C PHE A 55 -5.98 -1.80 3.12
N GLU A 56 -7.05 -1.10 3.49
CA GLU A 56 -8.30 -1.68 4.01
C GLU A 56 -9.39 -1.71 2.93
N SER A 57 -10.27 -2.72 2.95
CA SER A 57 -11.43 -2.76 2.05
C SER A 57 -12.45 -1.67 2.40
N VAL A 58 -12.75 -1.53 3.68
CA VAL A 58 -13.65 -0.52 4.26
C VAL A 58 -12.95 0.12 5.46
N TYR A 59 -12.77 1.44 5.42
CA TYR A 59 -12.06 2.18 6.46
C TYR A 59 -12.98 2.47 7.64
N SER A 60 -12.74 1.78 8.75
CA SER A 60 -13.61 1.75 9.95
C SER A 60 -14.06 3.12 10.49
N MET A 61 -13.23 4.15 10.35
CA MET A 61 -13.49 5.49 10.93
C MET A 61 -14.27 6.43 10.01
N CYS A 62 -14.15 6.29 8.69
CA CYS A 62 -14.76 7.20 7.72
C CYS A 62 -15.76 6.51 6.77
N GLY A 63 -15.81 5.17 6.76
CA GLY A 63 -16.69 4.37 5.93
C GLY A 63 -16.37 4.42 4.44
N SER A 64 -15.20 4.93 4.05
CA SER A 64 -14.77 4.94 2.66
C SER A 64 -14.43 3.51 2.20
N ILE A 65 -14.60 3.27 0.90
CA ILE A 65 -14.32 1.98 0.26
C ILE A 65 -13.07 2.14 -0.60
N ALA A 66 -12.13 1.21 -0.50
CA ALA A 66 -10.94 1.23 -1.35
C ALA A 66 -11.28 0.94 -2.83
N PRO A 67 -10.60 1.59 -3.79
CA PRO A 67 -10.67 1.24 -5.20
C PRO A 67 -9.86 -0.03 -5.50
N ILE A 68 -10.29 -1.19 -4.97
CA ILE A 68 -9.55 -2.46 -4.98
C ILE A 68 -9.09 -2.84 -6.39
N GLU A 69 -9.98 -2.78 -7.38
CA GLU A 69 -9.66 -3.12 -8.78
C GLU A 69 -8.48 -2.29 -9.30
N LYS A 70 -8.50 -0.97 -9.10
CA LYS A 70 -7.42 -0.07 -9.52
C LYS A 70 -6.11 -0.32 -8.77
N MET A 71 -6.19 -0.68 -7.49
CA MET A 71 -4.99 -1.04 -6.71
C MET A 71 -4.38 -2.35 -7.21
N CYS A 72 -5.21 -3.34 -7.57
CA CYS A 72 -4.74 -4.58 -8.19
C CYS A 72 -4.12 -4.33 -9.57
N ASP A 73 -4.72 -3.50 -10.41
CA ASP A 73 -4.15 -3.11 -11.73
C ASP A 73 -2.76 -2.49 -11.56
N LEU A 74 -2.60 -1.58 -10.59
CA LEU A 74 -1.30 -0.99 -10.26
C LEU A 74 -0.34 -2.02 -9.68
N ALA A 75 -0.81 -2.94 -8.85
CA ALA A 75 0.02 -4.00 -8.30
C ALA A 75 0.60 -4.90 -9.40
N GLU A 76 -0.23 -5.32 -10.36
CA GLU A 76 0.21 -6.08 -11.53
C GLU A 76 1.20 -5.28 -12.39
N LYS A 77 0.87 -4.02 -12.70
CA LYS A 77 1.72 -3.14 -13.52
C LYS A 77 3.13 -2.93 -12.95
N TYR A 78 3.27 -2.84 -11.62
CA TYR A 78 4.53 -2.54 -10.94
C TYR A 78 5.17 -3.73 -10.21
N GLY A 79 4.58 -4.93 -10.34
CA GLY A 79 5.07 -6.15 -9.69
C GLY A 79 5.01 -6.06 -8.17
N ALA A 80 3.91 -5.55 -7.62
CA ALA A 80 3.65 -5.47 -6.19
C ALA A 80 2.66 -6.56 -5.74
N ILE A 81 2.71 -6.90 -4.45
CA ILE A 81 1.72 -7.74 -3.79
C ILE A 81 0.71 -6.82 -3.09
N THR A 82 -0.58 -7.12 -3.17
CA THR A 82 -1.62 -6.45 -2.38
C THR A 82 -1.82 -7.14 -1.04
N PHE A 83 -1.83 -6.36 0.05
CA PHE A 83 -2.23 -6.79 1.38
C PHE A 83 -3.50 -6.02 1.76
N LEU A 84 -4.63 -6.72 1.78
CA LEU A 84 -5.95 -6.19 2.07
C LEU A 84 -6.35 -6.59 3.50
N ASP A 85 -6.76 -5.63 4.32
CA ASP A 85 -7.43 -5.88 5.61
C ASP A 85 -8.96 -5.73 5.43
N GLU A 86 -9.73 -6.67 5.95
CA GLU A 86 -11.21 -6.76 5.83
C GLU A 86 -11.92 -6.65 7.18
#